data_AF-A0A538QSN5-F1
#
_entry.id   AF-A0A538QSN5-F1
#
_cell.length_a   1.000
_cell.length_b   1.000
_cell.length_c   1.000
_cell.angle_alpha   90.00
_cell.angle_beta   90.00
_cell.angle_gamma   90.00
#
_symmetry.space_group_name_H-M   'P 1'
#
loop_
_entity.id
_entity.type
_entity.pdbx_description
1 polymer ?
#
loop_
_entity_poly.entity_id
_entity_poly.type
_entity_poly.pdbx_seq_one_letter_code
_entity_poly.pdbx_strand_id
1 'polypeptide(L)'
;MKPVSTLFAVLGVTAAAMTPGAATARESANPSNVLGEVKFQFDSSALPAEVEQQLGATVSFATTHPDQRIVLDAHCDPIGTPAYNVGLAIRRAEAVREQLTTAGVPADQIVFAIYGKDGAHRARPAEDRRVTLWPTREPLAAVVDHTLAGHGTAVTWQRPVTVAQFEATPQPVASRFPAGEYVPTADERIVMYNVPWSHFEVQLALRGDASSPRMAYLDGALELMSPSKGHERTKSYLGRLVEVFALERDITLSPYGGWTLKGPPELAGIEPDECYIIGPDQDKERPDLAIEVIWTSGSIDKLEIYRRLNVGEVWFWKNDVLTVHVLSAGRYHTADRSALLPALDLALLCKFLDRPSATQAMREFRDALRAPP
;
A
#
# COMPACT_ATOMS: atom_id res chain seq x y z
N MET A 1 8.25 -6.40 -34.08
CA MET A 1 6.78 -6.54 -34.21
C MET A 1 6.39 -8.00 -34.15
N LYS A 2 5.90 -8.45 -33.00
CA LYS A 2 4.97 -9.59 -32.72
C LYS A 2 4.43 -9.36 -31.29
N PRO A 3 3.17 -9.70 -30.97
CA PRO A 3 2.50 -9.27 -29.74
C PRO A 3 2.74 -10.25 -28.58
N VAL A 4 2.78 -9.75 -27.35
CA VAL A 4 2.85 -10.57 -26.13
C VAL A 4 1.48 -10.50 -25.46
N SER A 5 0.63 -11.47 -25.77
CA SER A 5 -0.39 -11.96 -24.85
C SER A 5 0.33 -12.76 -23.76
N THR A 6 0.03 -12.52 -22.48
CA THR A 6 -0.17 -13.51 -21.39
C THR A 6 -0.16 -12.77 -20.05
N LEU A 7 -1.33 -12.40 -19.52
CA LEU A 7 -1.57 -12.25 -18.08
C LEU A 7 -3.08 -12.19 -17.79
N PHE A 8 -3.73 -13.35 -17.71
CA PHE A 8 -5.06 -13.48 -17.09
C PHE A 8 -5.15 -14.86 -16.44
N ALA A 9 -5.10 -14.89 -15.11
CA ALA A 9 -5.75 -15.91 -14.25
C ALA A 9 -5.38 -15.67 -12.77
N VAL A 10 -6.16 -14.85 -12.03
CA VAL A 10 -6.53 -15.08 -10.61
C VAL A 10 -7.77 -14.23 -10.30
N LEU A 11 -8.94 -14.66 -10.76
CA LEU A 11 -10.26 -14.29 -10.24
C LEU A 11 -11.18 -15.43 -10.68
N GLY A 12 -11.61 -16.26 -9.75
CA GLY A 12 -12.38 -17.48 -10.02
C GLY A 12 -13.77 -17.20 -10.58
N VAL A 13 -13.87 -16.87 -11.86
CA VAL A 13 -15.11 -16.86 -12.65
C VAL A 13 -14.94 -17.85 -13.79
N THR A 14 -15.75 -18.90 -13.80
CA THR A 14 -15.81 -19.85 -14.92
C THR A 14 -16.31 -19.15 -16.17
N ALA A 15 -15.46 -19.03 -17.19
CA ALA A 15 -15.84 -18.56 -18.51
C ALA A 15 -16.69 -19.63 -19.22
N ALA A 16 -17.97 -19.36 -19.44
CA ALA A 16 -18.72 -20.03 -20.49
C ALA A 16 -18.27 -19.45 -21.84
N ALA A 17 -17.80 -20.31 -22.74
CA ALA A 17 -17.34 -19.92 -24.07
C ALA A 17 -18.50 -19.33 -24.89
N MET A 18 -18.33 -18.10 -25.39
CA MET A 18 -19.17 -17.54 -26.45
C MET A 18 -18.30 -16.97 -27.57
N THR A 19 -18.64 -17.40 -28.78
CA THR A 19 -18.08 -17.08 -30.11
C THR A 19 -18.01 -15.56 -30.38
N PRO A 20 -17.08 -15.09 -31.25
CA PRO A 20 -16.93 -13.67 -31.53
C PRO A 20 -18.06 -13.19 -32.44
N GLY A 21 -19.06 -12.55 -31.84
CA GLY A 21 -20.08 -11.78 -32.53
C GLY A 21 -19.61 -10.34 -32.72
N ALA A 22 -19.69 -9.87 -33.96
CA ALA A 22 -19.47 -8.53 -34.48
C ALA A 22 -19.33 -7.37 -33.46
N ALA A 23 -18.27 -6.59 -33.67
CA ALA A 23 -18.07 -5.26 -33.09
C ALA A 23 -19.33 -4.38 -33.27
N THR A 24 -19.95 -4.00 -32.16
CA THR A 24 -20.89 -2.88 -32.11
C THR A 24 -20.32 -1.81 -31.19
N ALA A 25 -20.15 -0.63 -31.78
CA ALA A 25 -19.76 0.58 -31.08
C ALA A 25 -20.79 1.00 -30.00
N ARG A 26 -20.30 1.77 -29.03
CA ARG A 26 -21.01 2.64 -28.07
C ARG A 26 -21.57 1.98 -26.81
N GLU A 27 -20.87 2.21 -25.69
CA GLU A 27 -21.43 2.92 -24.52
C GLU A 27 -20.33 3.47 -23.59
N SER A 28 -19.26 4.09 -24.12
CA SER A 28 -18.43 4.99 -23.30
C SER A 28 -19.22 6.30 -23.16
N ALA A 29 -19.78 6.57 -21.98
CA ALA A 29 -20.49 7.79 -21.60
C ALA A 29 -21.28 8.47 -22.74
N ASN A 30 -22.57 8.17 -22.86
CA ASN A 30 -23.44 8.98 -23.72
C ASN A 30 -23.40 10.43 -23.19
N PRO A 31 -22.89 11.43 -23.93
CA PRO A 31 -22.64 12.79 -23.41
C PRO A 31 -23.91 13.52 -22.96
N SER A 32 -25.09 12.95 -23.24
CA SER A 32 -26.40 13.39 -22.79
C SER A 32 -26.75 13.04 -21.33
N ASN A 33 -25.92 12.27 -20.62
CA ASN A 33 -26.23 11.79 -19.26
C ASN A 33 -25.21 12.23 -18.18
N VAL A 34 -24.39 13.25 -18.45
CA VAL A 34 -23.43 13.80 -17.48
C VAL A 34 -24.17 14.74 -16.51
N LEU A 35 -24.03 14.49 -15.21
CA LEU A 35 -24.61 15.30 -14.13
C LEU A 35 -23.71 16.43 -13.67
N GLY A 36 -22.43 16.38 -14.02
CA GLY A 36 -21.45 17.39 -13.64
C GLY A 36 -20.06 17.05 -14.14
N GLU A 37 -19.22 18.06 -14.20
CA GLU A 37 -17.80 17.93 -14.51
C GLU A 37 -17.01 18.92 -13.66
N VAL A 38 -16.03 18.43 -12.91
CA VAL A 38 -15.13 19.26 -12.12
C VAL A 38 -13.75 19.24 -12.78
N LYS A 39 -13.26 20.43 -13.13
CA LYS A 39 -11.94 20.60 -13.77
C LYS A 39 -10.90 21.04 -12.75
N PHE A 40 -9.70 20.48 -12.87
CA PHE A 40 -8.59 20.72 -11.98
C PHE A 40 -7.45 21.46 -12.67
N GLN A 41 -6.71 22.24 -11.88
CA GLN A 41 -5.44 22.80 -12.31
C GLN A 41 -4.39 21.68 -12.49
N PHE A 42 -3.36 21.99 -13.27
CA PHE A 42 -2.22 21.09 -13.44
C PHE A 42 -1.62 20.72 -12.09
N ASP A 43 -1.31 19.43 -11.93
CA ASP A 43 -0.69 18.87 -10.73
C ASP A 43 -1.44 19.12 -9.41
N SER A 44 -2.75 19.35 -9.50
CA SER A 44 -3.57 19.70 -8.34
C SER A 44 -4.81 18.83 -8.20
N SER A 45 -5.22 18.64 -6.95
CA SER A 45 -6.51 18.07 -6.53
C SER A 45 -7.38 19.07 -5.76
N ALA A 46 -6.95 20.34 -5.68
CA ALA A 46 -7.75 21.40 -5.07
C ALA A 46 -9.00 21.66 -5.92
N LEU A 47 -10.16 21.72 -5.26
CA LEU A 47 -11.43 22.01 -5.92
C LEU A 47 -11.45 23.47 -6.43
N PRO A 48 -12.04 23.72 -7.61
CA PRO A 48 -12.23 25.07 -8.12
C PRO A 48 -13.27 25.83 -7.29
N ALA A 49 -13.25 27.17 -7.35
CA ALA A 49 -14.21 28.01 -6.63
C ALA A 49 -15.66 27.76 -7.07
N GLU A 50 -15.85 27.33 -8.32
CA GLU A 50 -17.15 27.06 -8.93
C GLU A 50 -17.66 25.62 -8.67
N VAL A 51 -16.98 24.83 -7.83
CA VAL A 51 -17.31 23.41 -7.61
C VAL A 51 -18.75 23.19 -7.15
N GLU A 52 -19.28 24.07 -6.29
CA GLU A 52 -20.67 23.96 -5.83
C GLU A 52 -21.67 24.10 -6.99
N GLN A 53 -21.42 25.05 -7.90
CA GLN A 53 -22.22 25.22 -9.10
C GLN A 53 -22.11 24.00 -10.03
N GLN A 54 -20.91 23.44 -10.16
CA GLN A 54 -20.64 22.27 -11.01
C GLN A 54 -21.31 20.98 -10.48
N LEU A 55 -21.48 20.85 -9.16
CA LEU A 55 -22.04 19.66 -8.51
C LEU A 55 -23.54 19.76 -8.22
N GLY A 56 -24.16 20.94 -8.33
CA GLY A 56 -25.56 21.15 -7.94
C GLY A 56 -26.56 20.20 -8.62
N ALA A 57 -26.36 19.89 -9.91
CA ALA A 57 -27.21 18.92 -10.62
C ALA A 57 -27.00 17.48 -10.12
N THR A 58 -25.78 17.13 -9.71
CA THR A 58 -25.49 15.82 -9.11
C THR A 58 -26.16 15.66 -7.74
N VAL A 59 -26.11 16.70 -6.90
CA VAL A 59 -26.76 16.68 -5.57
C VAL A 59 -28.28 16.56 -5.70
N SER A 60 -28.87 17.33 -6.61
CA SER A 60 -30.31 17.24 -6.93
C SER A 60 -30.70 15.85 -7.44
N PHE A 61 -29.88 15.26 -8.31
CA PHE A 61 -30.09 13.90 -8.81
C PHE A 61 -30.05 12.87 -7.69
N ALA A 62 -29.02 12.87 -6.84
CA ALA A 62 -28.87 11.94 -5.72
C ALA A 62 -30.07 11.97 -4.77
N THR A 63 -30.57 13.18 -4.51
CA THR A 63 -31.73 13.40 -3.62
C THR A 63 -33.02 12.82 -4.21
N THR A 64 -33.18 12.92 -5.53
CA THR A 64 -34.39 12.50 -6.25
C THR A 64 -34.36 11.05 -6.70
N HIS A 65 -33.20 10.40 -6.72
CA HIS A 65 -32.99 9.02 -7.20
C HIS A 65 -32.15 8.21 -6.21
N PRO A 66 -32.66 7.95 -4.99
CA PRO A 66 -31.88 7.31 -3.94
C PRO A 66 -31.50 5.84 -4.22
N ASP A 67 -32.17 5.22 -5.19
CA ASP A 67 -31.93 3.86 -5.69
C ASP A 67 -30.83 3.79 -6.76
N GLN A 68 -30.41 4.94 -7.29
CA GLN A 68 -29.41 5.01 -8.35
C GLN A 68 -28.04 5.40 -7.81
N ARG A 69 -27.01 5.01 -8.54
CA ARG A 69 -25.63 5.33 -8.20
C ARG A 69 -25.10 6.44 -9.10
N ILE A 70 -24.10 7.13 -8.60
CA ILE A 70 -23.35 8.17 -9.30
C ILE A 70 -21.91 7.66 -9.43
N VAL A 71 -21.43 7.58 -10.66
CA VAL A 71 -20.05 7.23 -10.96
C VAL A 71 -19.23 8.51 -11.07
N LEU A 72 -18.14 8.58 -10.30
CA LEU A 72 -17.07 9.57 -10.39
C LEU A 72 -15.99 9.01 -11.31
N ASP A 73 -15.98 9.49 -12.53
CA ASP A 73 -15.06 9.11 -13.58
C ASP A 73 -13.85 10.06 -13.61
N ALA A 74 -12.73 9.63 -13.06
CA ALA A 74 -11.56 10.48 -12.81
C ALA A 74 -10.43 10.23 -13.82
N HIS A 75 -10.02 11.33 -14.46
CA HIS A 75 -8.97 11.38 -15.47
C HIS A 75 -7.74 12.13 -14.94
N CYS A 76 -6.55 11.80 -15.46
CA CYS A 76 -5.32 12.48 -15.12
C CYS A 76 -4.58 13.04 -16.35
N ASP A 77 -3.56 13.86 -16.11
CA ASP A 77 -2.68 14.38 -17.13
C ASP A 77 -1.89 13.26 -17.86
N PRO A 78 -1.54 13.44 -19.14
CA PRO A 78 -0.75 12.46 -19.89
C PRO A 78 0.75 12.47 -19.55
N ILE A 79 1.21 13.50 -18.84
CA ILE A 79 2.59 13.71 -18.40
C ILE A 79 2.73 13.13 -16.98
N GLY A 80 3.82 12.39 -16.72
CA GLY A 80 4.04 11.70 -15.44
C GLY A 80 4.10 10.18 -15.56
N THR A 81 4.44 9.52 -14.45
CA THR A 81 4.44 8.05 -14.34
C THR A 81 3.00 7.55 -14.21
N PRO A 82 2.68 6.33 -14.71
CA PRO A 82 1.33 5.78 -14.58
C PRO A 82 0.83 5.74 -13.13
N ALA A 83 1.67 5.32 -12.18
CA ALA A 83 1.34 5.25 -10.76
C ALA A 83 1.04 6.62 -10.14
N TYR A 84 1.82 7.65 -10.50
CA TYR A 84 1.57 9.02 -10.05
C TYR A 84 0.21 9.54 -10.54
N ASN A 85 -0.08 9.34 -11.82
CA ASN A 85 -1.30 9.82 -12.45
C ASN A 85 -2.56 9.11 -11.93
N VAL A 86 -2.47 7.81 -11.63
CA VAL A 86 -3.54 7.09 -10.92
C VAL A 86 -3.77 7.69 -9.53
N GLY A 87 -2.71 7.93 -8.76
CA GLY A 87 -2.82 8.55 -7.42
C GLY A 87 -3.43 9.96 -7.45
N LEU A 88 -3.07 10.78 -8.44
CA LEU A 88 -3.62 12.13 -8.60
C LEU A 88 -5.10 12.11 -9.04
N ALA A 89 -5.49 11.21 -9.95
CA ALA A 89 -6.91 11.03 -10.30
C ALA A 89 -7.76 10.63 -9.09
N ILE A 90 -7.22 9.78 -8.22
CA ILE A 90 -7.92 9.34 -7.01
C ILE A 90 -8.11 10.49 -6.02
N ARG A 91 -7.07 11.30 -5.74
CA ARG A 91 -7.22 12.50 -4.90
C ARG A 91 -8.31 13.44 -5.41
N ARG A 92 -8.39 13.63 -6.72
CA ARG A 92 -9.43 14.46 -7.36
C ARG A 92 -10.82 13.88 -7.14
N ALA A 93 -11.00 12.58 -7.34
CA ALA A 93 -12.27 11.90 -7.07
C ALA A 93 -12.68 11.98 -5.60
N GLU A 94 -11.73 11.81 -4.68
CA GLU A 94 -11.98 11.92 -3.23
C GLU A 94 -12.40 13.31 -2.81
N ALA A 95 -11.74 14.36 -3.32
CA ALA A 95 -12.13 15.74 -3.07
C ALA A 95 -13.57 16.03 -3.55
N VAL A 96 -13.94 15.54 -4.74
CA VAL A 96 -15.32 15.67 -5.26
C VAL A 96 -16.31 14.87 -4.40
N ARG A 97 -15.96 13.66 -3.96
CA ARG A 97 -16.81 12.84 -3.08
C ARG A 97 -17.05 13.53 -1.74
N GLU A 98 -16.02 14.09 -1.13
CA GLU A 98 -16.13 14.82 0.14
C GLU A 98 -17.08 16.01 0.01
N GLN A 99 -16.97 16.77 -1.09
CA GLN A 99 -17.89 17.87 -1.37
C GLN A 99 -19.33 17.38 -1.58
N LEU A 100 -19.56 16.30 -2.33
CA LEU A 100 -20.89 15.71 -2.50
C LEU A 100 -21.47 15.20 -1.18
N THR A 101 -20.66 14.55 -0.35
CA THR A 101 -21.08 14.04 0.96
C THR A 101 -21.43 15.18 1.90
N THR A 102 -20.63 16.25 1.90
CA THR A 102 -20.91 17.49 2.64
C THR A 102 -22.21 18.15 2.17
N ALA A 103 -22.51 18.07 0.88
CA ALA A 103 -23.77 18.53 0.29
C ALA A 103 -24.96 17.56 0.51
N GLY A 104 -24.76 16.44 1.22
CA GLY A 104 -25.82 15.52 1.64
C GLY A 104 -26.01 14.28 0.75
N VAL A 105 -25.12 14.02 -0.21
CA VAL A 105 -25.17 12.80 -1.03
C VAL A 105 -24.69 11.59 -0.21
N PRO A 106 -25.48 10.52 -0.07
CA PRO A 106 -25.05 9.31 0.63
C PRO A 106 -23.82 8.66 -0.02
N ALA A 107 -22.83 8.28 0.79
CA ALA A 107 -21.58 7.71 0.29
C ALA A 107 -21.77 6.38 -0.46
N ASP A 108 -22.78 5.58 -0.12
CA ASP A 108 -23.13 4.33 -0.81
C ASP A 108 -23.61 4.53 -2.25
N GLN A 109 -24.17 5.70 -2.56
CA GLN A 109 -24.57 6.05 -3.91
C GLN A 109 -23.38 6.39 -4.80
N ILE A 110 -22.19 6.67 -4.24
CA ILE A 110 -21.03 7.12 -5.02
C ILE A 110 -20.10 5.95 -5.34
N VAL A 111 -19.69 5.83 -6.60
CA VAL A 111 -18.77 4.82 -7.14
C VAL A 111 -17.61 5.51 -7.85
N PHE A 112 -16.37 5.04 -7.74
CA PHE A 112 -15.24 5.63 -8.47
C PHE A 112 -14.86 4.76 -9.67
N ALA A 113 -14.62 5.41 -10.81
CA ALA A 113 -13.97 4.83 -11.98
C ALA A 113 -12.68 5.62 -12.25
N ILE A 114 -11.52 4.96 -12.17
CA ILE A 114 -10.20 5.59 -12.24
C ILE A 114 -9.47 5.11 -13.49
N TYR A 115 -9.05 6.06 -14.34
CA TYR A 115 -8.39 5.76 -15.61
C TYR A 115 -6.89 6.12 -15.64
N GLY A 116 -6.40 6.92 -14.68
CA GLY A 116 -4.99 7.27 -14.58
C GLY A 116 -4.43 7.88 -15.88
N LYS A 117 -3.29 7.36 -16.35
CA LYS A 117 -2.64 7.79 -17.60
C LYS A 117 -3.30 7.19 -18.86
N ASP A 118 -3.96 6.05 -18.74
CA ASP A 118 -4.50 5.31 -19.88
C ASP A 118 -5.82 5.92 -20.40
N GLY A 119 -6.51 6.70 -19.56
CA GLY A 119 -7.61 7.59 -19.97
C GLY A 119 -7.17 8.95 -20.53
N ALA A 120 -5.88 9.28 -20.49
CA ALA A 120 -5.39 10.61 -20.86
C ALA A 120 -5.11 10.75 -22.37
N HIS A 121 -5.80 11.68 -23.02
CA HIS A 121 -5.57 12.10 -24.39
C HIS A 121 -4.45 13.16 -24.49
N ARG A 122 -3.27 12.75 -24.99
CA ARG A 122 -2.12 13.64 -25.23
C ARG A 122 -2.43 14.89 -26.06
N ALA A 123 -3.41 14.82 -26.96
CA ALA A 123 -3.82 15.95 -27.79
C ALA A 123 -4.62 17.01 -27.03
N ARG A 124 -5.22 16.64 -25.87
CA ARG A 124 -6.08 17.52 -25.07
C ARG A 124 -5.82 17.39 -23.57
N PRO A 125 -4.58 17.66 -23.09
CA PRO A 125 -4.22 17.45 -21.68
C PRO A 125 -5.09 18.22 -20.69
N ALA A 126 -5.62 19.38 -21.10
CA ALA A 126 -6.50 20.19 -20.26
C ALA A 126 -7.90 19.57 -20.08
N GLU A 127 -8.35 18.74 -21.01
CA GLU A 127 -9.63 18.03 -20.89
C GLU A 127 -9.48 16.87 -19.90
N ASP A 128 -8.32 16.22 -19.78
CA ASP A 128 -8.13 15.05 -18.91
C ASP A 128 -7.79 15.36 -17.45
N ARG A 129 -7.81 16.65 -17.07
CA ARG A 129 -7.77 17.06 -15.67
C ARG A 129 -9.17 17.23 -15.11
N ARG A 130 -9.96 16.16 -15.15
CA ARG A 130 -11.37 16.24 -14.76
C ARG A 130 -11.84 15.04 -13.96
N VAL A 131 -12.90 15.28 -13.20
CA VAL A 131 -13.79 14.24 -12.69
C VAL A 131 -15.16 14.47 -13.31
N THR A 132 -15.63 13.52 -14.11
CA THR A 132 -16.96 13.55 -14.73
C THR A 132 -17.91 12.71 -13.88
N LEU A 133 -19.12 13.22 -13.68
CA LEU A 133 -20.14 12.57 -12.85
C LEU A 133 -21.30 12.12 -13.74
N TRP A 134 -21.70 10.86 -13.63
CA TRP A 134 -22.83 10.34 -14.40
C TRP A 134 -23.61 9.29 -13.59
N PRO A 135 -24.93 9.16 -13.82
CA PRO A 135 -25.75 8.23 -13.07
C PRO A 135 -25.77 6.86 -13.72
N THR A 136 -25.92 5.82 -12.90
CA THR A 136 -26.11 4.45 -13.39
C THR A 136 -27.15 3.70 -12.58
N ARG A 137 -27.89 2.85 -13.30
CA ARG A 137 -28.78 1.81 -12.77
C ARG A 137 -28.18 0.42 -12.91
N GLU A 138 -27.02 0.33 -13.54
CA GLU A 138 -26.39 -0.95 -13.80
C GLU A 138 -25.90 -1.60 -12.51
N PRO A 139 -25.91 -2.94 -12.44
CA PRO A 139 -25.19 -3.64 -11.40
C PRO A 139 -23.72 -3.23 -11.39
N LEU A 140 -23.14 -3.11 -10.19
CA LEU A 140 -21.74 -2.67 -10.03
C LEU A 140 -20.76 -3.50 -10.87
N ALA A 141 -20.98 -4.81 -11.01
CA ALA A 141 -20.14 -5.67 -11.83
C ALA A 141 -20.11 -5.23 -13.30
N ALA A 142 -21.24 -4.80 -13.86
CA ALA A 142 -21.30 -4.27 -15.22
C ALA A 142 -20.55 -2.93 -15.33
N VAL A 143 -20.69 -2.03 -14.35
CA VAL A 143 -19.94 -0.77 -14.30
C VAL A 143 -18.43 -1.03 -14.25
N VAL A 144 -17.99 -2.02 -13.46
CA VAL A 144 -16.59 -2.45 -13.36
C VAL A 144 -16.12 -2.99 -14.71
N ASP A 145 -16.87 -3.92 -15.30
CA ASP A 145 -16.52 -4.55 -16.57
C ASP A 145 -16.40 -3.51 -17.70
N HIS A 146 -17.35 -2.59 -17.80
CA HIS A 146 -17.31 -1.48 -18.76
C HIS A 146 -16.12 -0.55 -18.54
N THR A 147 -15.84 -0.19 -17.29
CA THR A 147 -14.71 0.70 -16.94
C THR A 147 -13.38 0.05 -17.27
N LEU A 148 -13.18 -1.22 -16.90
CA LEU A 148 -11.94 -1.96 -17.17
C LEU A 148 -11.78 -2.31 -18.66
N ALA A 149 -12.88 -2.60 -19.36
CA ALA A 149 -12.87 -2.82 -20.82
C ALA A 149 -12.60 -1.53 -21.62
N GLY A 150 -12.82 -0.36 -21.02
CA GLY A 150 -12.65 0.97 -21.62
C GLY A 150 -11.29 1.65 -21.36
N HIS A 151 -10.29 0.92 -20.85
CA HIS A 151 -8.96 1.42 -20.41
C HIS A 151 -8.88 1.97 -18.98
N GLY A 152 -9.87 1.72 -18.12
CA GLY A 152 -9.79 2.02 -16.70
C GLY A 152 -8.78 1.14 -15.97
N THR A 153 -8.12 1.67 -14.94
CA THR A 153 -7.09 0.97 -14.16
C THR A 153 -7.62 0.48 -12.81
N ALA A 154 -8.64 1.13 -12.24
CA ALA A 154 -9.25 0.72 -10.98
C ALA A 154 -10.70 1.22 -10.85
N VAL A 155 -11.55 0.42 -10.20
CA VAL A 155 -12.89 0.83 -9.75
C VAL A 155 -12.97 0.57 -8.26
N THR A 156 -13.24 1.60 -7.46
CA THR A 156 -13.36 1.47 -6.01
C THR A 156 -14.78 1.82 -5.57
N TRP A 157 -15.27 1.05 -4.61
CA TRP A 157 -16.55 1.31 -3.96
C TRP A 157 -16.35 1.31 -2.46
N GLN A 158 -16.85 2.36 -1.80
CA GLN A 158 -16.91 2.41 -0.34
C GLN A 158 -18.34 2.19 0.09
N ARG A 159 -18.59 1.04 0.74
CA ARG A 159 -19.83 0.81 1.48
C ARG A 159 -19.76 1.67 2.74
N PRO A 160 -20.73 2.55 3.06
CA PRO A 160 -20.91 3.01 4.42
C PRO A 160 -21.30 1.80 5.24
N VAL A 161 -20.34 1.27 6.00
CA VAL A 161 -20.63 0.27 7.02
C VAL A 161 -21.28 1.01 8.17
N THR A 162 -22.60 0.89 8.29
CA THR A 162 -23.28 1.29 9.53
C THR A 162 -23.08 0.18 10.56
N VAL A 163 -22.74 0.57 11.78
CA VAL A 163 -22.43 -0.31 12.93
C VAL A 163 -23.48 -1.41 13.14
N ALA A 164 -24.74 -1.17 12.76
CA ALA A 164 -25.84 -2.12 12.89
C ALA A 164 -25.72 -3.39 12.01
N GLN A 165 -24.93 -3.38 10.94
CA GLN A 165 -24.76 -4.55 10.06
C GLN A 165 -23.75 -5.59 10.58
N PHE A 166 -23.05 -5.30 11.69
CA PHE A 166 -22.21 -6.26 12.41
C PHE A 166 -23.01 -7.25 13.29
N GLU A 167 -24.31 -7.04 13.49
CA GLU A 167 -25.12 -7.84 14.42
C GLU A 167 -25.72 -9.12 13.81
N ALA A 168 -25.42 -9.45 12.55
CA ALA A 168 -25.69 -10.78 12.00
C ALA A 168 -24.56 -11.74 12.43
N THR A 169 -24.75 -12.34 13.61
CA THR A 169 -23.99 -13.40 14.28
C THR A 169 -22.60 -13.72 13.68
N PRO A 170 -21.53 -13.05 14.15
CA PRO A 170 -20.18 -13.52 13.88
C PRO A 170 -19.97 -14.90 14.52
N GLN A 171 -19.40 -15.85 13.77
CA GLN A 171 -18.73 -16.98 14.42
C GLN A 171 -17.60 -16.41 15.28
N PRO A 172 -17.44 -16.85 16.54
CA PRO A 172 -16.57 -16.18 17.49
C PRO A 172 -15.11 -16.39 17.10
N VAL A 173 -14.50 -15.38 16.47
CA VAL A 173 -13.07 -15.17 16.59
C VAL A 173 -12.89 -14.52 17.96
N ALA A 174 -12.33 -15.26 18.92
CA ALA A 174 -12.17 -14.83 20.30
C ALA A 174 -11.62 -13.40 20.37
N SER A 175 -12.28 -12.53 21.15
CA SER A 175 -11.90 -11.14 21.35
C SER A 175 -10.45 -11.05 21.83
N ARG A 176 -9.56 -10.53 20.98
CA ARG A 176 -8.11 -10.46 21.25
C ARG A 176 -7.55 -9.06 21.48
N PHE A 177 -8.37 -8.02 21.52
CA PHE A 177 -7.84 -6.64 21.53
C PHE A 177 -8.24 -5.88 22.80
N PRO A 178 -7.29 -5.58 23.71
CA PRO A 178 -7.52 -4.65 24.81
C PRO A 178 -7.57 -3.20 24.29
N ALA A 179 -8.23 -2.32 25.04
CA ALA A 179 -8.25 -0.88 24.77
C ALA A 179 -6.81 -0.31 24.83
N GLY A 180 -6.43 0.49 23.83
CA GLY A 180 -5.08 1.03 23.71
C GLY A 180 -4.71 1.97 24.87
N GLU A 181 -3.56 1.72 25.48
CA GLU A 181 -2.94 2.59 26.48
C GLU A 181 -1.98 3.56 25.78
N TYR A 182 -2.09 4.86 26.05
CA TYR A 182 -1.22 5.89 25.49
C TYR A 182 0.13 5.89 26.23
N VAL A 183 1.22 5.56 25.53
CA VAL A 183 2.59 5.57 26.08
C VAL A 183 3.41 6.68 25.39
N PRO A 184 3.88 7.72 26.11
CA PRO A 184 4.51 8.93 25.53
C PRO A 184 5.86 8.76 24.80
N THR A 185 6.31 7.52 24.56
CA THR A 185 7.58 7.20 23.89
C THR A 185 7.46 6.06 22.87
N ALA A 186 6.25 5.57 22.62
CA ALA A 186 5.99 4.53 21.64
C ALA A 186 5.91 5.11 20.22
N ASP A 187 6.16 4.26 19.21
CA ASP A 187 5.83 4.59 17.83
C ASP A 187 4.35 4.96 17.72
N GLU A 188 4.02 6.00 16.96
CA GLU A 188 2.63 6.28 16.63
C GLU A 188 2.20 5.29 15.55
N ARG A 189 1.14 4.53 15.83
CA ARG A 189 0.63 3.49 14.92
C ARG A 189 -0.87 3.57 14.81
N ILE A 190 -1.36 3.42 13.60
CA ILE A 190 -2.79 3.30 13.28
C ILE A 190 -2.96 2.07 12.41
N VAL A 191 -3.92 1.20 12.74
CA VAL A 191 -4.28 0.08 11.89
C VAL A 191 -5.71 0.23 11.43
N MET A 192 -5.89 0.22 10.11
CA MET A 192 -7.18 0.23 9.44
C MET A 192 -7.45 -1.17 8.90
N TYR A 193 -8.69 -1.63 9.02
CA TYR A 193 -9.13 -2.94 8.54
C TYR A 193 -10.09 -2.79 7.36
N ASN A 194 -10.24 -3.86 6.58
CA ASN A 194 -11.06 -3.91 5.36
C ASN A 194 -10.62 -2.89 4.30
N VAL A 195 -9.32 -2.59 4.24
CA VAL A 195 -8.72 -1.70 3.26
C VAL A 195 -8.45 -2.49 1.98
N PRO A 196 -9.06 -2.17 0.82
CA PRO A 196 -8.74 -2.86 -0.42
C PRO A 196 -7.27 -2.63 -0.81
N TRP A 197 -6.65 -3.59 -1.51
CA TRP A 197 -5.26 -3.47 -1.97
C TRP A 197 -5.01 -2.19 -2.76
N SER A 198 -5.96 -1.80 -3.61
CA SER A 198 -5.90 -0.55 -4.37
C SER A 198 -5.76 0.69 -3.48
N HIS A 199 -6.33 0.69 -2.27
CA HIS A 199 -6.19 1.81 -1.34
C HIS A 199 -4.80 1.84 -0.68
N PHE A 200 -4.18 0.69 -0.45
CA PHE A 200 -2.78 0.63 -0.02
C PHE A 200 -1.85 1.22 -1.09
N GLU A 201 -2.05 0.87 -2.36
CA GLU A 201 -1.27 1.45 -3.47
C GLU A 201 -1.47 2.96 -3.61
N VAL A 202 -2.69 3.43 -3.37
CA VAL A 202 -2.99 4.87 -3.30
C VAL A 202 -2.23 5.54 -2.18
N GLN A 203 -2.25 4.97 -0.97
CA GLN A 203 -1.57 5.56 0.17
C GLN A 203 -0.05 5.62 -0.02
N LEU A 204 0.55 4.59 -0.64
CA LEU A 204 1.95 4.64 -1.06
C LEU A 204 2.20 5.76 -2.08
N ALA A 205 1.34 5.91 -3.08
CA ALA A 205 1.47 6.97 -4.09
C ALA A 205 1.25 8.38 -3.50
N LEU A 206 0.41 8.51 -2.48
CA LEU A 206 0.18 9.76 -1.74
C LEU A 206 1.39 10.17 -0.92
N ARG A 207 2.01 9.19 -0.22
CA ARG A 207 3.23 9.41 0.54
C ARG A 207 4.40 9.81 -0.38
N GLY A 208 4.48 9.19 -1.55
CA GLY A 208 5.57 9.43 -2.50
C GLY A 208 6.93 9.09 -1.88
N ASP A 209 7.91 9.98 -2.06
CA ASP A 209 9.29 9.80 -1.58
C ASP A 209 9.48 10.15 -0.09
N ALA A 210 8.41 10.55 0.61
CA ALA A 210 8.49 10.78 2.04
C ALA A 210 8.74 9.47 2.79
N SER A 211 9.60 9.53 3.82
CA SER A 211 9.97 8.36 4.64
C SER A 211 8.91 7.97 5.67
N SER A 212 7.89 8.81 5.86
CA SER A 212 6.78 8.59 6.80
C SER A 212 5.43 9.03 6.22
N PRO A 213 4.33 8.37 6.60
CA PRO A 213 4.30 7.20 7.47
C PRO A 213 4.82 5.95 6.73
N ARG A 214 5.51 5.06 7.46
CA ARG A 214 5.80 3.71 6.96
C ARG A 214 4.51 2.92 6.91
N MET A 215 4.41 2.00 5.94
CA MET A 215 3.18 1.27 5.69
C MET A 215 3.42 -0.25 5.65
N ALA A 216 2.53 -1.01 6.26
CA ALA A 216 2.45 -2.47 6.13
C ALA A 216 1.01 -2.89 5.81
N TYR A 217 0.87 -3.84 4.90
CA TYR A 217 -0.41 -4.33 4.41
C TYR A 217 -0.44 -5.85 4.40
N LEU A 218 -1.52 -6.43 4.93
CA LEU A 218 -1.81 -7.85 4.87
C LEU A 218 -3.33 -8.08 4.84
N ASP A 219 -3.84 -8.69 3.77
CA ASP A 219 -5.25 -9.12 3.67
C ASP A 219 -6.28 -8.05 4.09
N GLY A 220 -6.03 -6.80 3.72
CA GLY A 220 -6.89 -5.68 4.03
C GLY A 220 -6.73 -5.06 5.42
N ALA A 221 -5.78 -5.53 6.22
CA ALA A 221 -5.23 -4.75 7.31
C ALA A 221 -4.12 -3.83 6.76
N LEU A 222 -4.21 -2.53 7.01
CA LEU A 222 -3.21 -1.53 6.68
C LEU A 222 -2.73 -0.86 7.97
N GLU A 223 -1.47 -1.07 8.31
CA GLU A 223 -0.77 -0.38 9.39
C GLU A 223 -0.02 0.82 8.82
N LEU A 224 -0.27 1.99 9.40
CA LEU A 224 0.51 3.20 9.21
C LEU A 224 1.31 3.44 10.49
N MET A 225 2.61 3.67 10.35
CA MET A 225 3.47 3.94 11.50
C MET A 225 4.39 5.14 11.28
N SER A 226 4.56 5.95 12.32
CA SER A 226 5.59 6.98 12.41
C SER A 226 6.59 6.54 13.49
N PRO A 227 7.77 6.04 13.09
CA PRO A 227 8.78 5.55 14.02
C PRO A 227 9.22 6.64 15.02
N SER A 228 9.36 6.26 16.29
CA SER A 228 9.91 7.12 17.32
C SER A 228 11.43 7.31 17.15
N LYS A 229 12.00 8.33 17.82
CA LYS A 229 13.47 8.50 17.89
C LYS A 229 14.17 7.26 18.45
N GLY A 230 13.57 6.59 19.44
CA GLY A 230 14.10 5.38 20.05
C GLY A 230 14.19 4.24 19.05
N HIS A 231 13.09 4.01 18.32
CA HIS A 231 13.03 3.05 17.22
C HIS A 231 14.13 3.34 16.19
N GLU A 232 14.17 4.56 15.64
CA GLU A 232 15.15 4.94 14.61
C GLU A 232 16.60 4.78 15.09
N ARG A 233 16.87 5.06 16.37
CA ARG A 233 18.19 4.83 16.97
C ARG A 233 18.53 3.34 16.98
N THR A 234 17.66 2.47 17.53
CA THR A 234 17.92 1.03 17.61
C THR A 234 18.12 0.42 16.23
N LYS A 235 17.24 0.75 15.28
CA LYS A 235 17.34 0.36 13.87
C LYS A 235 18.70 0.75 13.28
N SER A 236 19.09 2.01 13.41
CA SER A 236 20.35 2.52 12.87
C SER A 236 21.58 1.86 13.50
N TYR A 237 21.51 1.50 14.78
CA TYR A 237 22.62 0.79 15.45
C TYR A 237 22.72 -0.65 14.96
N LEU A 238 21.59 -1.38 14.90
CA LEU A 238 21.54 -2.73 14.36
C LEU A 238 22.16 -2.79 12.97
N GLY A 239 21.69 -1.94 12.05
CA GLY A 239 22.18 -1.94 10.68
C GLY A 239 23.69 -1.67 10.58
N ARG A 240 24.17 -0.64 11.29
CA ARG A 240 25.61 -0.31 11.29
C ARG A 240 26.49 -1.41 11.89
N LEU A 241 26.02 -2.13 12.91
CA LEU A 241 26.79 -3.24 13.49
C LEU A 241 26.82 -4.45 12.54
N VAL A 242 25.70 -4.75 11.85
CA VAL A 242 25.66 -5.77 10.80
C VAL A 242 26.63 -5.43 9.66
N GLU A 243 26.65 -4.17 9.22
CA GLU A 243 27.59 -3.68 8.20
C GLU A 243 29.06 -3.77 8.65
N VAL A 244 29.37 -3.42 9.90
CA VAL A 244 30.71 -3.60 10.47
C VAL A 244 31.11 -5.07 10.47
N PHE A 245 30.22 -5.97 10.87
CA PHE A 245 30.49 -7.41 10.82
C PHE A 245 30.78 -7.87 9.39
N ALA A 246 29.94 -7.47 8.43
CA ALA A 246 30.12 -7.84 7.03
C ALA A 246 31.48 -7.36 6.50
N LEU A 247 31.85 -6.10 6.80
CA LEU A 247 33.14 -5.54 6.42
C LEU A 247 34.32 -6.31 7.03
N GLU A 248 34.25 -6.67 8.32
CA GLU A 248 35.32 -7.43 9.00
C GLU A 248 35.45 -8.88 8.52
N ARG A 249 34.39 -9.42 7.89
CA ARG A 249 34.34 -10.80 7.39
C ARG A 249 34.38 -10.89 5.87
N ASP A 250 34.65 -9.78 5.18
CA ASP A 250 34.69 -9.67 3.72
C ASP A 250 33.42 -10.20 3.03
N ILE A 251 32.26 -9.90 3.63
CA ILE A 251 30.95 -10.27 3.11
C ILE A 251 30.42 -9.09 2.30
N THR A 252 30.14 -9.33 1.00
CA THR A 252 29.45 -8.36 0.16
C THR A 252 28.01 -8.18 0.64
N LEU A 253 27.68 -6.97 1.10
CA LEU A 253 26.40 -6.66 1.72
C LEU A 253 25.94 -5.25 1.33
N SER A 254 24.70 -5.13 0.85
CA SER A 254 24.09 -3.85 0.45
C SER A 254 22.84 -3.54 1.30
N PRO A 255 22.75 -2.37 1.98
CA PRO A 255 21.60 -1.96 2.80
C PRO A 255 20.48 -1.26 1.99
N TYR A 256 19.23 -1.43 2.43
CA TYR A 256 18.02 -0.87 1.80
C TYR A 256 16.90 -0.51 2.81
N GLY A 257 17.15 0.41 3.74
CA GLY A 257 16.20 0.78 4.82
C GLY A 257 14.95 1.59 4.45
N GLY A 258 14.56 1.68 3.18
CA GLY A 258 13.37 2.40 2.71
C GLY A 258 12.66 1.71 1.55
N TRP A 259 12.95 0.42 1.33
CA TRP A 259 12.44 -0.31 0.18
C TRP A 259 11.03 -0.84 0.45
N THR A 260 10.03 -0.26 -0.21
CA THR A 260 8.67 -0.79 -0.19
C THR A 260 8.59 -2.09 -0.99
N LEU A 261 8.41 -3.21 -0.28
CA LEU A 261 8.16 -4.51 -0.88
C LEU A 261 6.66 -4.68 -1.13
N LYS A 262 6.30 -5.20 -2.31
CA LYS A 262 4.90 -5.41 -2.71
C LYS A 262 4.70 -6.76 -3.39
N GLY A 263 3.61 -7.42 -3.06
CA GLY A 263 3.11 -8.63 -3.70
C GLY A 263 1.61 -8.49 -3.94
N PRO A 264 1.19 -7.88 -5.07
CA PRO A 264 -0.22 -7.68 -5.38
C PRO A 264 -1.04 -8.99 -5.41
N PRO A 265 -0.59 -10.08 -6.08
CA PRO A 265 -1.28 -11.37 -6.02
C PRO A 265 -1.38 -11.92 -4.59
N GLU A 266 -0.41 -11.59 -3.74
CA GLU A 266 -0.32 -12.07 -2.37
C GLU A 266 -1.03 -11.16 -1.35
N LEU A 267 -1.57 -10.01 -1.79
CA LEU A 267 -2.20 -9.00 -0.94
C LEU A 267 -1.33 -8.64 0.27
N ALA A 268 -0.03 -8.46 0.02
CA ALA A 268 0.99 -8.24 1.02
C ALA A 268 1.94 -7.12 0.61
N GLY A 269 2.28 -6.23 1.54
CA GLY A 269 3.27 -5.19 1.31
C GLY A 269 3.85 -4.67 2.61
N ILE A 270 5.12 -4.31 2.63
CA ILE A 270 5.78 -3.81 3.83
C ILE A 270 7.02 -3.01 3.49
N GLU A 271 7.37 -2.09 4.38
CA GLU A 271 8.67 -1.45 4.43
C GLU A 271 9.43 -1.99 5.63
N PRO A 272 10.46 -2.83 5.42
CA PRO A 272 11.35 -3.24 6.50
C PRO A 272 11.97 -2.04 7.19
N ASP A 273 12.22 -2.14 8.50
CA ASP A 273 12.97 -1.10 9.20
C ASP A 273 14.41 -1.03 8.68
N GLU A 274 15.01 -2.19 8.42
CA GLU A 274 16.25 -2.32 7.66
C GLU A 274 16.22 -3.61 6.84
N CYS A 275 16.86 -3.65 5.67
CA CYS A 275 16.99 -4.89 4.93
C CYS A 275 18.27 -4.93 4.09
N TYR A 276 18.72 -6.13 3.75
CA TYR A 276 19.99 -6.37 3.11
C TYR A 276 19.89 -7.37 1.97
N ILE A 277 20.71 -7.12 0.95
CA ILE A 277 21.08 -8.11 -0.06
C ILE A 277 22.51 -8.58 0.20
N ILE A 278 22.71 -9.90 0.23
CA ILE A 278 24.03 -10.53 0.28
C ILE A 278 24.47 -10.86 -1.15
N GLY A 279 25.69 -10.45 -1.49
CA GLY A 279 26.26 -10.60 -2.82
C GLY A 279 25.83 -9.46 -3.79
N PRO A 280 25.93 -9.69 -5.11
CA PRO A 280 25.50 -8.71 -6.11
C PRO A 280 24.02 -8.37 -5.98
N ASP A 281 23.69 -7.08 -6.05
CA ASP A 281 22.36 -6.53 -5.72
C ASP A 281 21.55 -6.04 -6.93
N GLN A 282 22.20 -5.72 -8.05
CA GLN A 282 21.64 -4.99 -9.20
C GLN A 282 20.32 -5.57 -9.75
N ASP A 283 20.17 -6.89 -9.76
CA ASP A 283 19.02 -7.58 -10.35
C ASP A 283 18.07 -8.20 -9.31
N LYS A 284 18.30 -7.98 -8.00
CA LYS A 284 17.44 -8.55 -6.97
C LYS A 284 16.19 -7.69 -6.77
N GLU A 285 15.04 -8.36 -6.85
CA GLU A 285 13.75 -7.72 -6.58
C GLU A 285 13.31 -7.81 -5.12
N ARG A 286 14.04 -8.57 -4.29
CA ARG A 286 13.75 -8.77 -2.85
C ARG A 286 15.04 -8.83 -2.04
N PRO A 287 15.01 -8.39 -0.76
CA PRO A 287 16.12 -8.57 0.14
C PRO A 287 16.26 -10.05 0.55
N ASP A 288 17.48 -10.45 0.90
CA ASP A 288 17.73 -11.76 1.50
C ASP A 288 17.40 -11.73 3.00
N LEU A 289 17.72 -10.61 3.67
CA LEU A 289 17.52 -10.37 5.10
C LEU A 289 16.66 -9.13 5.33
N ALA A 290 15.61 -9.24 6.14
CA ALA A 290 14.89 -8.12 6.72
C ALA A 290 15.06 -8.05 8.23
N ILE A 291 15.10 -6.85 8.80
CA ILE A 291 15.20 -6.59 10.24
C ILE A 291 14.06 -5.68 10.67
N GLU A 292 13.41 -6.04 11.76
CA GLU A 292 12.24 -5.40 12.33
C GLU A 292 12.48 -5.06 13.81
N VAL A 293 12.23 -3.80 14.19
CA VAL A 293 12.43 -3.26 15.53
C VAL A 293 11.08 -3.10 16.22
N ILE A 294 10.82 -3.97 17.19
CA ILE A 294 9.51 -4.08 17.86
C ILE A 294 9.57 -3.43 19.25
N TRP A 295 8.98 -2.24 19.40
CA TRP A 295 8.82 -1.54 20.68
C TRP A 295 7.46 -1.81 21.31
N THR A 296 6.41 -1.67 20.52
CA THR A 296 5.04 -2.05 20.84
C THR A 296 4.62 -3.18 19.89
N SER A 297 3.89 -4.17 20.39
CA SER A 297 3.35 -5.22 19.51
C SER A 297 2.42 -4.58 18.49
N GLY A 298 2.81 -4.60 17.21
CA GLY A 298 1.91 -4.31 16.10
C GLY A 298 0.79 -5.35 16.03
N SER A 299 -0.28 -5.02 15.31
CA SER A 299 -1.43 -5.93 15.18
C SER A 299 -1.38 -6.79 13.91
N ILE A 300 -0.57 -6.39 12.93
CA ILE A 300 -0.37 -7.13 11.68
C ILE A 300 0.74 -8.18 11.84
N ASP A 301 0.49 -9.38 11.32
CA ASP A 301 1.48 -10.45 11.25
C ASP A 301 2.54 -10.15 10.17
N LYS A 302 3.58 -9.42 10.57
CA LYS A 302 4.69 -9.06 9.68
C LYS A 302 5.41 -10.28 9.12
N LEU A 303 5.49 -11.37 9.88
CA LEU A 303 6.17 -12.59 9.44
C LEU A 303 5.39 -13.26 8.29
N GLU A 304 4.06 -13.22 8.34
CA GLU A 304 3.22 -13.65 7.22
C GLU A 304 3.39 -12.77 5.98
N ILE A 305 3.54 -11.45 6.12
CA ILE A 305 3.84 -10.55 4.99
C ILE A 305 5.16 -10.98 4.33
N TYR A 306 6.24 -11.12 5.11
CA TYR A 306 7.53 -11.52 4.57
C TYR A 306 7.52 -12.91 3.92
N ARG A 307 6.71 -13.83 4.45
CA ARG A 307 6.56 -15.19 3.90
C ARG A 307 5.97 -15.12 2.51
N ARG A 308 4.93 -14.30 2.32
CA ARG A 308 4.27 -14.07 1.04
C ARG A 308 5.17 -13.35 0.05
N LEU A 309 5.99 -12.43 0.54
CA LEU A 309 6.96 -11.69 -0.26
C LEU A 309 8.26 -12.47 -0.53
N ASN A 310 8.37 -13.71 -0.02
CA ASN A 310 9.48 -14.63 -0.21
C ASN A 310 10.84 -14.07 0.25
N VAL A 311 10.88 -13.40 1.41
CA VAL A 311 12.13 -12.96 2.03
C VAL A 311 12.80 -14.13 2.75
N GLY A 312 14.09 -14.38 2.50
CA GLY A 312 14.77 -15.59 2.98
C GLY A 312 14.90 -15.66 4.50
N GLU A 313 15.21 -14.54 5.14
CA GLU A 313 15.44 -14.46 6.58
C GLU A 313 14.90 -13.16 7.16
N VAL A 314 14.29 -13.22 8.34
CA VAL A 314 13.73 -12.05 9.05
C VAL A 314 14.20 -12.06 10.50
N TRP A 315 14.72 -10.94 10.98
CA TRP A 315 15.09 -10.75 12.38
C TRP A 315 14.13 -9.81 13.07
N PHE A 316 13.60 -10.21 14.23
CA PHE A 316 12.87 -9.32 15.12
C PHE A 316 13.72 -8.96 16.31
N TRP A 317 14.00 -7.67 16.48
CA TRP A 317 14.53 -7.13 17.72
C TRP A 317 13.38 -6.75 18.65
N LYS A 318 13.38 -7.28 19.87
CA LYS A 318 12.42 -6.92 20.93
C LYS A 318 13.06 -7.11 22.29
N ASN A 319 12.94 -6.10 23.17
CA ASN A 319 13.47 -6.13 24.53
C ASN A 319 14.94 -6.61 24.58
N ASP A 320 15.81 -5.98 23.78
CA ASP A 320 17.24 -6.28 23.66
C ASP A 320 17.61 -7.67 23.11
N VAL A 321 16.64 -8.43 22.61
CA VAL A 321 16.84 -9.76 22.01
C VAL A 321 16.53 -9.73 20.52
N LEU A 322 17.45 -10.24 19.70
CA LEU A 322 17.22 -10.56 18.29
C LEU A 322 16.75 -12.01 18.15
N THR A 323 15.58 -12.21 17.56
CA THR A 323 15.04 -13.53 17.18
C THR A 323 15.15 -13.70 15.67
N VAL A 324 15.73 -14.81 15.22
CA VAL A 324 15.94 -15.12 13.80
C VAL A 324 14.83 -16.04 13.30
N HIS A 325 14.26 -15.73 12.14
CA HIS A 325 13.30 -16.57 11.43
C HIS A 325 13.81 -16.86 10.01
N VAL A 326 13.98 -18.14 9.69
CA VAL A 326 14.49 -18.59 8.38
C VAL A 326 13.35 -19.24 7.57
N LEU A 327 13.18 -18.81 6.32
CA LEU A 327 12.17 -19.36 5.42
C LEU A 327 12.68 -20.68 4.83
N SER A 328 11.95 -21.77 5.06
CA SER A 328 12.23 -23.07 4.44
C SER A 328 10.93 -23.80 4.13
N ALA A 329 10.85 -24.41 2.95
CA ALA A 329 9.65 -25.11 2.46
C ALA A 329 8.35 -24.26 2.61
N GLY A 330 8.46 -22.95 2.36
CA GLY A 330 7.33 -22.01 2.40
C GLY A 330 6.84 -21.63 3.80
N ARG A 331 7.58 -21.96 4.87
CA ARG A 331 7.27 -21.58 6.26
C ARG A 331 8.50 -21.06 7.00
N TYR A 332 8.30 -20.09 7.87
CA TYR A 332 9.34 -19.66 8.78
C TYR A 332 9.47 -20.59 9.97
N HIS A 333 10.70 -20.81 10.40
CA HIS A 333 11.03 -21.42 11.67
C HIS A 333 12.05 -20.55 12.40
N THR A 334 11.99 -20.53 13.73
CA THR A 334 12.98 -19.83 14.54
C THR A 334 14.32 -20.58 14.51
N ALA A 335 15.41 -19.83 14.46
CA ALA A 335 16.77 -20.36 14.49
C ALA A 335 17.61 -19.67 15.57
N ASP A 336 18.58 -20.40 16.12
CA ASP A 336 19.53 -19.85 17.11
C ASP A 336 20.61 -18.96 16.47
N ARG A 337 20.77 -19.05 15.16
CA ARG A 337 21.77 -18.30 14.38
C ARG A 337 21.20 -17.94 13.01
N SER A 338 21.77 -16.89 12.43
CA SER A 338 21.50 -16.52 11.03
C SER A 338 21.96 -17.61 10.08
N ALA A 339 21.15 -17.92 9.06
CA ALA A 339 21.57 -18.78 7.96
C ALA A 339 22.45 -18.00 6.96
N LEU A 340 22.18 -16.70 6.80
CA LEU A 340 22.92 -15.79 5.92
C LEU A 340 24.26 -15.32 6.51
N LEU A 341 24.31 -15.10 7.83
CA LEU A 341 25.46 -14.61 8.58
C LEU A 341 25.82 -15.56 9.74
N PRO A 342 26.18 -16.84 9.48
CA PRO A 342 26.26 -17.88 10.50
C PRO A 342 27.36 -17.68 11.55
N ALA A 343 28.33 -16.81 11.28
CA ALA A 343 29.44 -16.49 12.20
C ALA A 343 29.20 -15.20 13.01
N LEU A 344 28.03 -14.58 12.89
CA LEU A 344 27.64 -13.42 13.68
C LEU A 344 27.01 -13.87 15.00
N ASP A 345 27.64 -13.50 16.11
CA ASP A 345 27.04 -13.64 17.45
C ASP A 345 26.06 -12.48 17.68
N LEU A 346 24.76 -12.77 17.56
CA LEU A 346 23.69 -11.79 17.74
C LEU A 346 23.58 -11.30 19.18
N ALA A 347 23.89 -12.15 20.17
CA ALA A 347 23.88 -11.76 21.57
C ALA A 347 25.03 -10.80 21.88
N LEU A 348 26.21 -11.03 21.28
CA LEU A 348 27.32 -10.08 21.34
C LEU A 348 26.95 -8.76 20.67
N LEU A 349 26.36 -8.78 19.47
CA LEU A 349 25.92 -7.57 18.76
C LEU A 349 24.98 -6.73 19.62
N CYS A 350 23.96 -7.35 20.24
CA CYS A 350 22.98 -6.66 21.09
C CYS A 350 23.63 -5.91 22.27
N LYS A 351 24.77 -6.38 22.81
CA LYS A 351 25.49 -5.72 23.92
C LYS A 351 26.07 -4.34 23.58
N PHE A 352 26.10 -3.96 22.31
CA PHE A 352 26.62 -2.67 21.84
C PHE A 352 25.52 -1.68 21.42
N LEU A 353 24.24 -2.05 21.49
CA LEU A 353 23.13 -1.18 21.06
C LEU A 353 22.88 0.00 22.02
N ASP A 354 23.33 -0.09 23.27
CA ASP A 354 23.15 0.92 24.33
C ASP A 354 24.23 2.01 24.34
N ARG A 355 25.25 1.92 23.48
CA ARG A 355 26.40 2.85 23.53
C ARG A 355 25.99 4.30 23.28
N PRO A 356 26.66 5.29 23.89
CA PRO A 356 26.29 6.70 23.75
C PRO A 356 26.25 7.22 22.31
N SER A 357 27.05 6.64 21.41
CA SER A 357 27.07 6.99 19.99
C SER A 357 27.24 5.76 19.10
N ALA A 358 26.73 5.86 17.86
CA ALA A 358 26.86 4.80 16.87
C ALA A 358 28.33 4.54 16.51
N THR A 359 29.14 5.59 16.42
CA THR A 359 30.58 5.47 16.15
C THR A 359 31.32 4.71 17.25
N GLN A 360 30.95 4.93 18.51
CA GLN A 360 31.51 4.18 19.63
C GLN A 360 31.07 2.71 19.59
N ALA A 361 29.78 2.45 19.35
CA ALA A 361 29.25 1.09 19.18
C ALA A 361 30.00 0.32 18.09
N MET A 362 30.13 0.92 16.91
CA MET A 362 30.82 0.33 15.77
C MET A 362 32.29 0.01 16.08
N ARG A 363 33.01 0.94 16.72
CA ARG A 363 34.43 0.74 17.06
C ARG A 363 34.61 -0.40 18.04
N GLU A 364 33.89 -0.36 19.16
CA GLU A 364 34.04 -1.38 20.21
C GLU A 364 33.56 -2.76 19.74
N PHE A 365 32.49 -2.82 18.95
CA PHE A 365 32.03 -4.08 18.36
C PHE A 365 33.07 -4.63 17.39
N ARG A 366 33.67 -3.79 16.54
CA ARG A 366 34.74 -4.18 15.63
C ARG A 366 35.96 -4.74 16.39
N ASP A 367 36.34 -4.09 17.48
CA ASP A 367 37.45 -4.55 18.33
C ASP A 367 37.11 -5.90 18.98
N ALA A 368 35.86 -6.09 19.43
CA ALA A 368 35.39 -7.37 19.97
C ALA A 368 35.39 -8.50 18.92
N LEU A 369 35.05 -8.20 17.65
CA LEU A 369 35.11 -9.16 16.55
C LEU A 369 36.54 -9.63 16.22
N ARG A 370 37.55 -8.84 16.57
CA ARG A 370 38.98 -9.12 16.35
C ARG A 370 39.67 -9.74 17.57
N ALA A 371 39.03 -9.71 18.72
CA ALA A 371 39.56 -10.33 19.93
C ALA A 371 39.64 -11.85 19.75
N PRO A 372 40.71 -12.51 20.26
CA PRO A 372 40.76 -13.97 20.27
C PRO A 372 39.61 -14.53 21.14
N PRO A 373 39.08 -15.72 20.79
CA PRO A 373 37.95 -16.35 21.48
C PRO A 373 38.24 -16.76 22.92
#